data_AF-A0A8J5VU85-F1
#
_entry.id   AF-A0A8J5VU85-F1
#
_cell.length_a   1.000
_cell.length_b   1.000
_cell.length_c   1.000
_cell.angle_alpha   90.00
_cell.angle_beta   90.00
_cell.angle_gamma   90.00
#
_symmetry.space_group_name_H-M   'P 1'
#
loop_
_entity.id
_entity.type
_entity.pdbx_description
1 polymer ?
#
loop_
_entity_poly.entity_id
_entity_poly.type
_entity_poly.pdbx_seq_one_letter_code
_entity_poly.pdbx_strand_id
1 'polypeptide(L)'
;MGDLISRYICLASFDCRYIGAYGVLVLVTLVQYFYTAGSSPGYVIDVLKAGSVMHATYINTATLSKQSSSKNGSLNSPQPEKLNPVASTSSWLQQVVNLYPPGSSNRDWTCTYCRIVQPPRTRHCHDCDKCVLQFDHHCIWLGTCIGKKNHCRFWWYIFEETILCVWTAALYIESLHLDIDKAWWKDFIGVILLAVLIFILIFLLLLLLFHSYIALTNQTTYEVARKKRIFYLRGLPDRVHPFSKGICRNIYSFCFSREKGFDLEAVPPLEELEARSAPYTCRDMICCRCC
;
A
#
# COMPACT_ATOMS: atom_id res chain seq x y z
N MET A 1 -56.35 -3.68 -13.91
CA MET A 1 -55.68 -2.36 -14.02
C MET A 1 -54.74 -2.10 -12.84
N GLY A 2 -55.13 -2.39 -11.59
CA GLY A 2 -54.25 -2.27 -10.40
C GLY A 2 -52.97 -3.12 -10.41
N ASP A 3 -53.03 -4.37 -10.90
CA ASP A 3 -51.84 -5.25 -10.96
C ASP A 3 -50.78 -4.81 -11.97
N LEU A 4 -51.20 -4.21 -13.09
CA LEU A 4 -50.28 -3.73 -14.12
C LEU A 4 -49.55 -2.47 -13.64
N ILE A 5 -50.26 -1.57 -12.98
CA ILE A 5 -49.71 -0.35 -12.36
C ILE A 5 -48.77 -0.72 -11.21
N SER A 6 -49.12 -1.70 -10.38
CA SER A 6 -48.28 -2.17 -9.28
C SER A 6 -46.98 -2.83 -9.79
N ARG A 7 -47.06 -3.64 -10.87
CA ARG A 7 -45.86 -4.19 -11.53
C ARG A 7 -45.00 -3.10 -12.17
N TYR A 8 -45.60 -2.10 -12.81
CA TYR A 8 -44.86 -1.01 -13.44
C TYR A 8 -44.16 -0.12 -12.41
N ILE A 9 -44.82 0.18 -11.28
CA ILE A 9 -44.23 0.90 -10.15
C ILE A 9 -43.13 0.08 -9.47
N CYS A 10 -43.31 -1.24 -9.33
CA CYS A 10 -42.30 -2.13 -8.77
C CYS A 10 -41.05 -2.22 -9.67
N LEU A 11 -41.23 -2.35 -10.99
CA LEU A 11 -40.13 -2.32 -11.96
C LEU A 11 -39.43 -0.95 -11.99
N ALA A 12 -40.19 0.15 -12.08
CA ALA A 12 -39.62 1.50 -12.05
C ALA A 12 -38.93 1.82 -10.70
N SER A 13 -39.42 1.27 -9.58
CA SER A 13 -38.76 1.38 -8.27
C SER A 13 -37.52 0.50 -8.18
N PHE A 14 -37.50 -0.67 -8.82
CA PHE A 14 -36.34 -1.54 -8.92
C PHE A 14 -35.26 -0.85 -9.75
N ASP A 15 -35.63 -0.25 -10.88
CA ASP A 15 -34.73 0.51 -11.76
C ASP A 15 -34.17 1.76 -11.06
N CYS A 16 -34.99 2.53 -10.34
CA CYS A 16 -34.53 3.69 -9.56
C CYS A 16 -33.53 3.29 -8.45
N ARG A 17 -33.79 2.19 -7.74
CA ARG A 17 -32.88 1.69 -6.69
C ARG A 17 -31.59 1.13 -7.28
N TYR A 18 -31.68 0.44 -8.41
CA TYR A 18 -30.55 -0.13 -9.12
C TYR A 18 -29.62 0.95 -9.67
N ILE A 19 -30.17 1.95 -10.36
CA ILE A 19 -29.42 3.12 -10.85
C ILE A 19 -28.87 3.94 -9.66
N GLY A 20 -29.65 4.09 -8.59
CA GLY A 20 -29.20 4.75 -7.37
C GLY A 20 -27.99 4.05 -6.74
N ALA A 21 -28.00 2.72 -6.65
CA ALA A 21 -26.89 1.92 -6.12
C ALA A 21 -25.65 2.00 -7.01
N TYR A 22 -25.81 1.96 -8.33
CA TYR A 22 -24.73 2.20 -9.28
C TYR A 22 -24.11 3.60 -9.10
N GLY A 23 -24.94 4.64 -8.96
CA GLY A 23 -24.48 6.00 -8.70
C GLY A 23 -23.72 6.14 -7.38
N VAL A 24 -24.15 5.43 -6.33
CA VAL A 24 -23.42 5.37 -5.06
C VAL A 24 -22.07 4.68 -5.26
N LEU A 25 -22.00 3.57 -6.00
CA LEU A 25 -20.74 2.89 -6.29
C LEU A 25 -19.77 3.82 -7.05
N VAL A 26 -20.25 4.53 -8.08
CA VAL A 26 -19.45 5.53 -8.81
C VAL A 26 -18.89 6.58 -7.85
N LEU A 27 -19.73 7.12 -6.96
CA LEU A 27 -19.30 8.11 -5.98
C LEU A 27 -18.26 7.55 -5.00
N VAL A 28 -18.47 6.34 -4.50
CA VAL A 28 -17.53 5.65 -3.61
C VAL A 28 -16.18 5.45 -4.30
N THR A 29 -16.18 4.90 -5.52
CA THR A 29 -14.95 4.70 -6.30
C THR A 29 -14.23 6.02 -6.58
N LEU A 30 -14.96 7.09 -6.89
CA LEU A 30 -14.38 8.42 -7.11
C LEU A 30 -13.75 9.00 -5.83
N VAL A 31 -14.43 8.85 -4.69
CA VAL A 31 -13.87 9.24 -3.39
C VAL A 31 -12.62 8.42 -3.08
N GLN A 32 -12.64 7.12 -3.33
CA GLN A 32 -11.52 6.22 -3.13
C GLN A 32 -10.32 6.55 -4.03
N TYR A 33 -10.56 6.98 -5.28
CA TYR A 33 -9.53 7.50 -6.19
C TYR A 33 -8.80 8.69 -5.55
N PHE A 34 -9.54 9.74 -5.18
CA PHE A 34 -8.93 10.94 -4.59
C PHE A 34 -8.30 10.66 -3.24
N TYR A 35 -8.92 9.79 -2.44
CA TYR A 35 -8.37 9.39 -1.15
C TYR A 35 -7.04 8.65 -1.31
N THR A 36 -6.94 7.75 -2.30
CA THR A 36 -5.70 7.02 -2.58
C THR A 36 -4.64 7.94 -3.19
N ALA A 37 -4.99 8.73 -4.21
CA ALA A 37 -4.08 9.66 -4.89
C ALA A 37 -3.52 10.73 -3.95
N GLY A 38 -4.36 11.28 -3.07
CA GLY A 38 -3.96 12.28 -2.07
C GLY A 38 -3.27 11.70 -0.83
N SER A 39 -3.27 10.39 -0.65
CA SER A 39 -2.64 9.78 0.52
C SER A 39 -1.11 9.71 0.41
N SER A 40 -0.42 9.91 1.53
CA SER A 40 1.03 9.71 1.57
C SER A 40 1.36 8.22 1.43
N PRO A 41 2.30 7.83 0.54
CA PRO A 41 2.79 6.46 0.44
C PRO A 41 3.63 6.03 1.65
N GLY A 42 4.07 6.98 2.48
CA GLY A 42 5.01 6.76 3.58
C GLY A 42 6.44 7.03 3.14
N TYR A 43 6.83 8.30 3.10
CA TYR A 43 8.19 8.69 2.76
C TYR A 43 9.14 8.52 3.96
N VAL A 44 10.40 8.18 3.68
CA VAL A 44 11.43 8.07 4.73
C VAL A 44 11.61 9.38 5.49
N ILE A 45 11.50 10.52 4.79
CA ILE A 45 11.65 11.84 5.41
C ILE A 45 10.57 12.11 6.47
N ASP A 46 9.38 11.53 6.33
CA ASP A 46 8.30 11.68 7.31
C ASP A 46 8.66 10.94 8.61
N VAL A 47 9.37 9.82 8.50
CA VAL A 47 9.89 9.06 9.64
C VAL A 47 10.97 9.84 10.37
N LEU A 48 11.92 10.39 9.61
CA LEU A 48 13.02 11.17 10.15
C LEU A 48 12.51 12.41 10.90
N LYS A 49 11.52 13.11 10.35
CA LYS A 49 10.85 14.24 10.99
C LYS A 49 10.09 13.82 12.24
N ALA A 50 9.35 12.71 12.20
CA ALA A 50 8.65 12.20 13.37
C ALA A 50 9.63 11.84 14.50
N GLY A 51 10.74 11.17 14.18
CA GLY A 51 11.78 10.82 15.14
C GLY A 51 12.44 12.05 15.79
N SER A 52 12.75 13.08 15.01
CA SER A 52 13.36 14.32 15.55
C SER A 52 12.39 15.09 16.45
N VAL A 53 11.11 15.16 16.10
CA VAL A 53 10.07 15.81 16.92
C VAL A 53 9.84 15.05 18.22
N MET A 54 9.79 13.72 18.18
CA MET A 54 9.67 12.88 19.37
C MET A 54 10.89 13.04 20.29
N HIS A 55 12.10 13.09 19.73
CA HIS A 55 13.33 13.33 20.50
C HIS A 55 13.35 14.73 21.13
N ALA A 56 12.92 15.76 20.40
CA ALA A 56 12.83 17.13 20.93
C ALA A 56 11.79 17.24 22.06
N THR A 57 10.63 16.60 21.90
CA THR A 57 9.58 16.55 22.93
C THR A 57 10.07 15.82 24.17
N TYR A 58 10.75 14.69 24.01
CA TYR A 58 11.35 13.94 25.11
C TYR A 58 12.38 14.77 25.88
N ILE A 59 13.30 15.45 25.19
CA ILE A 59 14.26 16.35 25.84
C ILE A 59 13.52 17.44 26.62
N ASN A 60 12.56 18.12 26.01
CA ASN A 60 11.80 19.20 26.66
C ASN A 60 11.07 18.70 27.92
N THR A 61 10.49 17.50 27.87
CA THR A 61 9.79 16.87 29.00
C THR A 61 10.77 16.45 30.10
N ALA A 62 11.94 15.92 29.74
CA ALA A 62 12.99 15.54 30.67
C ALA A 62 13.64 16.77 31.35
N THR A 63 13.80 17.89 30.65
CA THR A 63 14.25 19.16 31.25
C THR A 63 13.21 19.76 32.18
N LEU A 64 11.91 19.67 31.85
CA LEU A 64 10.82 20.10 32.74
C LEU A 64 10.70 19.22 33.98
N SER A 65 10.88 17.90 33.83
CA SER A 65 10.91 16.94 34.94
C SER A 65 12.07 17.21 35.92
N LYS A 66 13.25 17.59 35.40
CA LYS A 66 14.44 17.90 36.20
C LYS A 66 14.41 19.28 36.88
N GLN A 67 13.49 20.17 36.52
CA GLN A 67 13.30 21.47 37.19
C GLN A 67 12.43 21.40 38.47
N SER A 68 11.91 20.23 38.85
CA SER A 68 11.14 20.07 40.10
C SER A 68 11.97 19.85 41.37
N SER A 69 13.31 19.80 41.28
CA SER A 69 14.18 19.69 42.45
C SER A 69 15.50 20.46 42.26
N SER A 70 15.42 21.79 42.26
CA SER A 70 16.52 22.63 42.77
C SER A 70 16.00 24.04 43.04
N LYS A 71 16.01 24.42 44.32
CA LYS A 71 15.82 25.82 44.74
C LYS A 71 17.08 26.62 44.43
N ASN A 72 16.86 27.87 44.03
CA ASN A 72 17.78 29.02 43.93
C ASN A 72 18.41 29.31 42.57
N GLY A 73 18.10 30.51 42.07
CA GLY A 73 19.13 31.44 41.59
C GLY A 73 19.28 31.64 40.08
N SER A 74 19.03 32.89 39.67
CA SER A 74 19.46 33.55 38.43
C SER A 74 18.74 33.21 37.13
N LEU A 75 18.00 34.22 36.67
CA LEU A 75 17.41 34.35 35.35
C LEU A 75 18.52 34.43 34.29
N ASN A 76 18.63 33.41 33.44
CA ASN A 76 19.24 33.50 32.13
C ASN A 76 18.34 32.75 31.16
N SER A 77 17.72 33.47 30.22
CA SER A 77 17.00 32.87 29.09
C SER A 77 17.94 31.98 28.29
N PRO A 78 17.62 30.70 28.03
CA PRO A 78 18.32 29.94 27.02
C PRO A 78 17.85 30.44 25.65
N GLN A 79 18.78 30.95 24.85
CA GLN A 79 18.57 31.05 23.41
C GLN A 79 18.30 29.64 22.86
N PRO A 80 17.49 29.51 21.78
CA PRO A 80 17.24 28.22 21.16
C PRO A 80 18.55 27.71 20.55
N GLU A 81 19.21 26.80 21.26
CA GLU A 81 20.37 26.07 20.79
C GLU A 81 19.95 25.29 19.53
N LYS A 82 20.57 25.62 18.38
CA LYS A 82 20.34 24.93 17.12
C LYS A 82 20.62 23.44 17.33
N LEU A 83 19.58 22.60 17.28
CA LEU A 83 19.72 21.14 17.34
C LEU A 83 20.75 20.68 16.31
N ASN A 84 21.84 20.06 16.79
CA ASN A 84 22.87 19.46 15.94
C ASN A 84 22.26 18.31 15.10
N PRO A 85 22.24 18.40 13.76
CA PRO A 85 21.70 17.36 12.88
C PRO A 85 22.44 16.01 12.99
N VAL A 86 23.68 16.04 13.51
CA VAL A 86 24.60 14.90 13.55
C VAL A 86 24.13 13.79 14.50
N ALA A 87 23.43 14.14 15.59
CA ALA A 87 22.95 13.15 16.57
C ALA A 87 21.73 12.34 16.08
N SER A 88 20.86 12.93 15.25
CA SER A 88 19.72 12.19 14.69
C SER A 88 20.15 11.28 13.54
N THR A 89 21.19 11.66 12.79
CA THR A 89 21.75 10.83 11.71
C THR A 89 22.44 9.57 12.24
N SER A 90 23.13 9.63 13.37
CA SER A 90 23.75 8.44 13.98
C SER A 90 22.72 7.48 14.56
N SER A 91 21.66 8.00 15.19
CA SER A 91 20.54 7.19 15.70
C SER A 91 19.78 6.47 14.57
N TRP A 92 19.46 7.16 13.47
CA TRP A 92 18.82 6.56 12.31
C TRP A 92 19.70 5.50 11.65
N LEU A 93 20.99 5.80 11.46
CA LEU A 93 21.94 4.86 10.89
C LEU A 93 21.99 3.57 11.72
N GLN A 94 22.10 3.69 13.04
CA GLN A 94 22.14 2.51 13.92
C GLN A 94 20.84 1.70 13.85
N GLN A 95 19.68 2.38 13.88
CA GLN A 95 18.38 1.72 13.76
C GLN A 95 18.27 0.95 12.45
N VAL A 96 18.64 1.55 11.32
CA VAL A 96 18.52 0.91 10.00
C VAL A 96 19.53 -0.21 9.82
N VAL A 97 20.77 -0.05 10.29
CA VAL A 97 21.81 -1.10 10.19
C VAL A 97 21.37 -2.36 10.93
N ASN A 98 20.70 -2.22 12.08
CA ASN A 98 20.19 -3.35 12.86
C ASN A 98 19.04 -4.11 12.15
N LEU A 99 18.45 -3.56 11.09
CA LEU A 99 17.40 -4.22 10.29
C LEU A 99 17.97 -5.14 9.22
N TYR A 100 19.30 -5.15 9.04
CA TYR A 100 19.97 -5.95 8.03
C TYR A 100 20.82 -7.06 8.68
N PRO A 101 21.05 -8.19 7.98
CA PRO A 101 21.90 -9.25 8.51
C PRO A 101 23.32 -8.75 8.79
N PRO A 102 24.00 -9.23 9.84
CA PRO A 102 25.38 -8.86 10.13
C PRO A 102 26.32 -9.07 8.93
N GLY A 103 27.30 -8.19 8.75
CA GLY A 103 28.27 -8.27 7.64
C GLY A 103 27.78 -7.68 6.32
N SER A 104 26.53 -7.24 6.25
CA SER A 104 25.98 -6.58 5.06
C SER A 104 26.57 -5.15 4.92
N SER A 105 26.91 -4.71 3.69
CA SER A 105 27.54 -3.40 3.42
C SER A 105 26.51 -2.28 3.28
N ASN A 106 26.66 -1.19 4.06
CA ASN A 106 25.77 -0.03 3.98
C ASN A 106 25.72 0.65 2.59
N ARG A 107 26.75 0.44 1.76
CA ARG A 107 26.82 0.99 0.40
C ARG A 107 25.70 0.46 -0.49
N ASP A 108 25.24 -0.78 -0.25
CA ASP A 108 24.28 -1.46 -1.12
C ASP A 108 22.83 -0.95 -0.95
N TRP A 109 22.53 -0.28 0.16
CA TRP A 109 21.21 0.28 0.47
C TRP A 109 21.28 1.76 0.86
N THR A 110 22.33 2.47 0.45
CA THR A 110 22.37 3.94 0.57
C THR A 110 21.79 4.58 -0.69
N CYS A 111 20.81 5.47 -0.51
CA CYS A 111 20.30 6.27 -1.62
C CYS A 111 21.29 7.40 -1.93
N THR A 112 21.82 7.44 -3.15
CA THR A 112 22.76 8.48 -3.59
C THR A 112 22.11 9.86 -3.76
N TYR A 113 20.83 9.90 -4.16
CA TYR A 113 20.06 11.13 -4.36
C TYR A 113 19.68 11.79 -3.03
N CYS A 114 19.00 11.04 -2.16
CA CYS A 114 18.57 11.54 -0.86
C CYS A 114 19.69 11.54 0.20
N ARG A 115 20.82 10.86 -0.06
CA ARG A 115 21.94 10.67 0.89
C ARG A 115 21.52 10.08 2.24
N ILE A 116 20.59 9.12 2.19
CA ILE A 116 20.08 8.41 3.37
C ILE A 116 20.32 6.91 3.23
N VAL A 117 20.62 6.27 4.36
CA VAL A 117 20.62 4.81 4.47
C VAL A 117 19.17 4.36 4.48
N GLN A 118 18.80 3.57 3.48
CA GLN A 118 17.43 3.10 3.25
C GLN A 118 17.14 1.92 4.18
N PRO A 119 15.99 1.91 4.89
CA PRO A 119 15.48 0.70 5.52
C PRO A 119 15.23 -0.40 4.48
N PRO A 120 15.08 -1.67 4.90
CA PRO A 120 14.64 -2.74 4.02
C PRO A 120 13.37 -2.35 3.24
N ARG A 121 13.24 -2.88 2.02
CA ARG A 121 12.07 -2.66 1.14
C ARG A 121 11.85 -1.20 0.71
N THR A 122 12.78 -0.29 1.01
CA THR A 122 12.69 1.13 0.64
C THR A 122 13.36 1.38 -0.71
N ARG A 123 12.78 2.27 -1.53
CA ARG A 123 13.39 2.69 -2.79
C ARG A 123 13.18 4.17 -3.05
N HIS A 124 14.14 4.80 -3.74
CA HIS A 124 13.97 6.15 -4.27
C HIS A 124 13.14 6.11 -5.54
N CYS A 125 12.04 6.84 -5.56
CA CYS A 125 11.25 7.10 -6.77
C CYS A 125 11.76 8.41 -7.39
N HIS A 126 12.15 8.35 -8.67
CA HIS A 126 12.65 9.52 -9.40
C HIS A 126 11.53 10.54 -9.66
N ASP A 127 10.32 10.08 -9.98
CA ASP A 127 9.18 10.96 -10.27
C ASP A 127 8.73 11.75 -9.04
N CYS A 128 8.82 11.15 -7.85
CA CYS A 128 8.50 11.81 -6.58
C CYS A 128 9.72 12.45 -5.89
N ASP A 129 10.93 12.23 -6.41
CA ASP A 129 12.23 12.64 -5.85
C ASP A 129 12.39 12.34 -4.34
N LYS A 130 11.85 11.19 -3.90
CA LYS A 130 11.79 10.81 -2.48
C LYS A 130 11.98 9.31 -2.30
N CYS A 131 12.58 8.93 -1.18
CA CYS A 131 12.58 7.53 -0.74
C CYS A 131 11.23 7.16 -0.13
N VAL A 132 10.64 6.09 -0.64
CA VAL A 132 9.35 5.54 -0.24
C VAL A 132 9.57 4.24 0.51
N LEU A 133 8.98 4.12 1.70
CA LEU A 133 9.01 2.89 2.50
C LEU A 133 8.15 1.81 1.85
N GLN A 134 8.62 0.56 1.90
CA GLN A 134 7.95 -0.60 1.29
C GLN A 134 7.45 -0.26 -0.12
N PHE A 135 8.35 0.26 -0.95
CA PHE A 135 8.04 0.81 -2.26
C PHE A 135 7.44 -0.27 -3.16
N ASP A 136 6.25 -0.02 -3.68
CA ASP A 136 5.59 -0.92 -4.63
C ASP A 136 5.87 -0.48 -6.06
N HIS A 137 5.37 0.70 -6.44
CA HIS A 137 5.60 1.32 -7.74
C HIS A 137 5.25 2.82 -7.69
N HIS A 138 5.63 3.57 -8.71
CA HIS A 138 5.04 4.88 -8.99
C HIS A 138 3.83 4.69 -9.88
N CYS A 139 2.63 5.03 -9.41
CA CYS A 139 1.40 4.85 -10.16
C CYS A 139 1.11 6.11 -10.99
N ILE A 140 1.31 6.02 -12.30
CA ILE A 140 1.04 7.12 -13.23
C ILE A 140 -0.43 7.56 -13.22
N TRP A 141 -1.36 6.63 -12.94
CA TRP A 141 -2.80 6.89 -12.95
C TRP A 141 -3.27 7.71 -11.74
N LEU A 142 -2.57 7.56 -10.61
CA LEU A 142 -2.86 8.29 -9.38
C LEU A 142 -1.92 9.49 -9.17
N GLY A 143 -0.87 9.62 -9.99
CA GLY A 143 0.14 10.67 -9.86
C GLY A 143 0.93 10.60 -8.54
N THR A 144 1.00 9.43 -7.91
CA THR A 144 1.67 9.23 -6.61
C THR A 144 2.31 7.86 -6.52
N CYS A 145 3.26 7.69 -5.60
CA CYS A 145 3.77 6.35 -5.30
C CYS A 145 2.73 5.51 -4.57
N ILE A 146 2.82 4.20 -4.78
CA ILE A 146 2.23 3.19 -3.92
C ILE A 146 3.34 2.63 -3.04
N GLY A 147 3.13 2.65 -1.73
CA GLY A 147 4.08 2.21 -0.72
C GLY A 147 3.40 1.82 0.59
N LYS A 148 4.18 1.69 1.66
CA LYS A 148 3.74 1.16 2.96
C LYS A 148 2.38 1.69 3.42
N LYS A 149 2.15 3.00 3.33
CA LYS A 149 0.97 3.64 3.94
C LYS A 149 -0.28 3.61 3.07
N ASN A 150 -0.18 3.45 1.76
CA ASN A 150 -1.33 3.52 0.85
C ASN A 150 -1.55 2.26 0.01
N HIS A 151 -0.75 1.21 0.17
CA HIS A 151 -0.87 -0.02 -0.62
C HIS A 151 -2.25 -0.70 -0.49
N CYS A 152 -2.80 -0.86 0.73
CA CYS A 152 -4.17 -1.41 0.86
C CYS A 152 -5.24 -0.48 0.28
N ARG A 153 -5.07 0.85 0.33
CA ARG A 153 -6.01 1.78 -0.32
C ARG A 153 -6.02 1.60 -1.84
N PHE A 154 -4.84 1.41 -2.42
CA PHE A 154 -4.70 1.11 -3.84
C PHE A 154 -5.38 -0.21 -4.22
N TRP A 155 -5.25 -1.25 -3.39
CA TRP A 155 -5.94 -2.51 -3.61
C TRP A 155 -7.47 -2.33 -3.59
N TRP A 156 -8.02 -1.61 -2.61
CA TRP A 156 -9.46 -1.31 -2.55
C TRP A 156 -9.94 -0.48 -3.74
N TYR A 157 -9.13 0.49 -4.19
CA TYR A 157 -9.42 1.26 -5.39
C TYR A 157 -9.55 0.36 -6.63
N ILE A 158 -8.59 -0.55 -6.87
CA ILE A 158 -8.68 -1.49 -8.00
C ILE A 158 -9.90 -2.41 -7.86
N PHE A 159 -10.20 -2.87 -6.65
CA PHE A 159 -11.35 -3.73 -6.38
C PHE A 159 -12.68 -3.03 -6.72
N GLU A 160 -12.85 -1.80 -6.25
CA GLU A 160 -14.04 -0.97 -6.53
C GLU A 160 -14.18 -0.64 -8.03
N GLU A 161 -13.07 -0.25 -8.69
CA GLU A 161 -13.02 -0.06 -10.14
C GLU A 161 -13.41 -1.32 -10.92
N THR A 162 -12.95 -2.49 -10.47
CA THR A 162 -13.30 -3.78 -11.09
C THR A 162 -14.80 -4.05 -10.99
N ILE A 163 -15.40 -3.86 -9.81
CA ILE A 163 -16.85 -4.04 -9.62
C ILE A 163 -17.63 -3.04 -10.47
N LEU A 164 -17.21 -1.76 -10.47
CA LEU A 164 -17.85 -0.72 -11.27
C LEU A 164 -17.79 -1.03 -12.77
N CYS A 165 -16.66 -1.53 -13.26
CA CYS A 165 -16.47 -1.94 -14.65
C CYS A 165 -17.37 -3.13 -15.03
N VAL A 166 -17.50 -4.14 -14.15
CA VAL A 166 -18.41 -5.28 -14.36
C VAL A 166 -19.86 -4.83 -14.43
N TRP A 167 -20.30 -3.97 -13.50
CA TRP A 167 -21.66 -3.46 -13.49
C TRP A 167 -21.94 -2.61 -14.73
N THR A 168 -21.01 -1.72 -15.10
CA THR A 168 -21.10 -0.91 -16.32
C THR A 168 -21.24 -1.80 -17.56
N ALA A 169 -20.51 -2.91 -17.64
CA ALA A 169 -20.61 -3.84 -18.76
C ALA A 169 -21.99 -4.53 -18.82
N ALA A 170 -22.54 -4.92 -17.66
CA ALA A 170 -23.88 -5.49 -17.57
C ALA A 170 -24.96 -4.52 -18.06
N LEU A 171 -24.93 -3.27 -17.57
CA LEU A 171 -25.82 -2.18 -18.02
C LEU A 171 -25.72 -1.97 -19.53
N TYR A 172 -24.50 -2.03 -20.06
CA TYR A 172 -24.26 -1.82 -21.48
C TYR A 172 -24.84 -2.95 -22.34
N ILE A 173 -24.65 -4.21 -21.92
CA ILE A 173 -25.24 -5.38 -22.58
C ILE A 173 -26.77 -5.30 -22.57
N GLU A 174 -27.38 -4.96 -21.42
CA GLU A 174 -28.83 -4.77 -21.33
C GLU A 174 -29.32 -3.68 -22.29
N SER A 175 -28.59 -2.54 -22.38
CA SER A 175 -28.95 -1.44 -23.29
C SER A 175 -28.93 -1.83 -24.78
N LEU A 176 -28.08 -2.80 -25.17
CA LEU A 176 -28.03 -3.31 -26.55
C LEU A 176 -29.21 -4.23 -26.88
N HIS A 177 -29.85 -4.85 -25.88
CA HIS A 177 -30.98 -5.74 -26.06
C HIS A 177 -32.34 -5.03 -26.13
N LEU A 178 -32.43 -3.80 -25.62
CA LEU A 178 -33.70 -3.09 -25.41
C LEU A 178 -34.20 -2.27 -26.61
N ASP A 179 -33.41 -2.13 -27.69
CA ASP A 179 -33.63 -1.09 -28.69
C ASP A 179 -33.68 -1.66 -30.14
N ILE A 180 -34.84 -2.21 -30.53
CA ILE A 180 -35.05 -2.91 -31.82
C ILE A 180 -35.14 -1.93 -33.02
N ASP A 181 -35.52 -0.67 -32.78
CA ASP A 181 -35.73 0.36 -33.81
C ASP A 181 -34.56 1.35 -33.95
N LYS A 182 -33.37 0.99 -33.43
CA LYS A 182 -32.20 1.86 -33.39
C LYS A 182 -31.45 1.88 -34.72
N ALA A 183 -30.87 3.03 -35.07
CA ALA A 183 -29.99 3.12 -36.24
C ALA A 183 -28.73 2.27 -36.05
N TRP A 184 -28.39 1.43 -37.03
CA TRP A 184 -27.29 0.45 -36.98
C TRP A 184 -25.94 1.00 -36.50
N TRP A 185 -25.64 2.28 -36.78
CA TRP A 185 -24.38 2.91 -36.38
C TRP A 185 -24.28 3.08 -34.86
N LYS A 186 -25.40 3.20 -34.15
CA LYS A 186 -25.41 3.27 -32.69
C LYS A 186 -25.06 1.91 -32.08
N ASP A 187 -25.47 0.81 -32.69
CA ASP A 187 -25.09 -0.54 -32.24
C ASP A 187 -23.64 -0.84 -32.57
N PHE A 188 -23.14 -0.35 -33.71
CA PHE A 188 -21.73 -0.45 -34.05
C PHE A 188 -20.83 0.28 -33.03
N ILE A 189 -21.15 1.54 -32.72
CA ILE A 189 -20.47 2.30 -31.64
C ILE A 189 -20.66 1.58 -30.30
N GLY A 190 -21.89 1.09 -30.08
CA GLY A 190 -22.29 0.11 -29.09
C GLY A 190 -21.19 -0.90 -28.79
N VAL A 191 -21.06 -1.85 -29.71
CA VAL A 191 -20.14 -2.99 -29.63
C VAL A 191 -18.69 -2.56 -29.46
N ILE A 192 -18.23 -1.47 -30.10
CA ILE A 192 -16.86 -0.98 -29.94
C ILE A 192 -16.59 -0.56 -28.50
N LEU A 193 -17.47 0.23 -27.89
CA LEU A 193 -17.30 0.68 -26.51
C LEU A 193 -17.36 -0.51 -25.54
N LEU A 194 -18.23 -1.50 -25.79
CA LEU A 194 -18.26 -2.74 -25.01
C LEU A 194 -16.96 -3.52 -25.12
N ALA A 195 -16.38 -3.64 -26.32
CA ALA A 195 -15.11 -4.32 -26.52
C ALA A 195 -13.96 -3.62 -25.77
N VAL A 196 -13.92 -2.27 -25.80
CA VAL A 196 -12.97 -1.47 -25.01
C VAL A 196 -13.17 -1.70 -23.52
N LEU A 197 -14.42 -1.72 -23.04
CA LEU A 197 -14.74 -1.95 -21.64
C LEU A 197 -14.32 -3.36 -21.18
N ILE A 198 -14.53 -4.40 -22.01
CA ILE A 198 -14.09 -5.77 -21.73
C ILE A 198 -12.56 -5.83 -21.66
N PHE A 199 -11.85 -5.15 -22.56
CA PHE A 199 -10.39 -5.08 -22.51
C PHE A 199 -9.89 -4.44 -21.21
N ILE A 200 -10.51 -3.32 -20.80
CA ILE A 200 -10.22 -2.67 -19.51
C ILE A 200 -10.51 -3.63 -18.35
N LEU A 201 -11.65 -4.33 -18.37
CA LEU A 201 -12.02 -5.28 -17.33
C LEU A 201 -10.99 -6.42 -17.20
N ILE A 202 -10.52 -6.98 -18.32
CA ILE A 202 -9.47 -8.02 -18.30
C ILE A 202 -8.20 -7.48 -17.63
N PHE A 203 -7.78 -6.27 -17.99
CA PHE A 203 -6.61 -5.63 -17.38
C PHE A 203 -6.80 -5.41 -15.87
N LEU A 204 -7.96 -4.88 -15.45
CA LEU A 204 -8.29 -4.66 -14.04
C LEU A 204 -8.33 -5.96 -13.24
N LEU A 205 -8.91 -7.03 -13.79
CA LEU A 205 -8.95 -8.34 -13.14
C LEU A 205 -7.55 -8.93 -12.95
N LEU A 206 -6.69 -8.86 -13.97
CA LEU A 206 -5.31 -9.33 -13.85
C LEU A 206 -4.53 -8.52 -12.82
N LEU A 207 -4.71 -7.20 -12.80
CA LEU A 207 -4.10 -6.31 -11.82
C LEU A 207 -4.57 -6.63 -10.40
N LEU A 208 -5.89 -6.82 -10.20
CA LEU A 208 -6.48 -7.18 -8.92
C LEU A 208 -5.96 -8.52 -8.41
N LEU A 209 -5.92 -9.55 -9.27
CA LEU A 209 -5.40 -10.87 -8.91
C LEU A 209 -3.92 -10.80 -8.51
N PHE A 210 -3.12 -10.06 -9.28
CA PHE A 210 -1.70 -9.87 -8.98
C PHE A 210 -1.49 -9.14 -7.65
N HIS A 211 -2.18 -8.00 -7.43
CA HIS A 211 -2.07 -7.26 -6.17
C HIS A 211 -2.62 -8.04 -4.96
N SER A 212 -3.62 -8.90 -5.18
CA SER A 212 -4.11 -9.83 -4.16
C SER A 212 -3.03 -10.87 -3.82
N TYR A 213 -2.37 -11.45 -4.82
CA TYR A 213 -1.27 -12.41 -4.59
C TYR A 213 -0.12 -11.80 -3.78
N ILE A 214 0.34 -10.59 -4.13
CA ILE A 214 1.45 -9.95 -3.39
C ILE A 214 1.01 -9.53 -1.98
N ALA A 215 -0.25 -9.12 -1.78
CA ALA A 215 -0.79 -8.83 -0.45
C ALA A 215 -0.83 -10.09 0.42
N LEU A 216 -1.30 -11.22 -0.14
CA LEU A 216 -1.35 -12.52 0.55
C LEU A 216 0.03 -13.07 0.91
N THR A 217 1.06 -12.73 0.14
CA THR A 217 2.45 -13.20 0.35
C THR A 217 3.37 -12.16 0.98
N ASN A 218 2.84 -10.99 1.38
CA ASN A 218 3.58 -9.83 1.90
C ASN A 218 4.78 -9.42 1.04
N GLN A 219 4.54 -9.29 -0.26
CA GLN A 219 5.51 -8.81 -1.24
C GLN A 219 5.05 -7.48 -1.84
N THR A 220 5.98 -6.78 -2.47
CA THR A 220 5.71 -5.64 -3.34
C THR A 220 5.96 -6.03 -4.80
N THR A 221 5.34 -5.31 -5.73
CA THR A 221 5.59 -5.41 -7.17
C THR A 221 7.08 -5.22 -7.47
N TYR A 222 7.72 -4.26 -6.80
CA TYR A 222 9.17 -4.03 -6.94
C TYR A 222 10.00 -5.24 -6.49
N GLU A 223 9.67 -5.86 -5.37
CA GLU A 223 10.36 -7.06 -4.87
C GLU A 223 10.23 -8.23 -5.85
N VAL A 224 9.03 -8.45 -6.39
CA VAL A 224 8.79 -9.48 -7.41
C VAL A 224 9.59 -9.17 -8.69
N ALA A 225 9.45 -7.96 -9.23
CA ALA A 225 10.07 -7.58 -10.51
C ALA A 225 11.61 -7.44 -10.44
N ARG A 226 12.16 -7.13 -9.27
CA ARG A 226 13.59 -6.86 -9.07
C ARG A 226 14.27 -7.82 -8.10
N LYS A 227 13.66 -8.98 -7.83
CA LYS A 227 14.15 -10.01 -6.89
C LYS A 227 15.67 -10.25 -6.99
N LYS A 228 16.18 -10.52 -8.19
CA LYS A 228 17.63 -10.80 -8.43
C LYS A 228 18.55 -9.63 -8.12
N ARG A 229 18.05 -8.39 -8.17
CA ARG A 229 18.83 -7.16 -7.90
C ARG A 229 18.84 -6.81 -6.42
N ILE A 230 17.83 -7.20 -5.66
CA ILE A 230 17.71 -6.91 -4.23
C ILE A 230 18.60 -7.89 -3.46
N PHE A 231 19.54 -7.36 -2.69
CA PHE A 231 20.62 -8.18 -2.11
C PHE A 231 20.10 -9.28 -1.17
N TYR A 232 19.13 -8.97 -0.30
CA TYR A 232 18.57 -9.94 0.65
C TYR A 232 17.56 -10.90 0.03
N LEU A 233 17.16 -10.70 -1.25
CA LEU A 233 16.31 -11.61 -2.00
C LEU A 233 17.07 -12.45 -3.02
N ARG A 234 18.32 -12.06 -3.32
CA ARG A 234 19.15 -12.72 -4.33
C ARG A 234 19.50 -14.13 -3.85
N GLY A 235 19.25 -15.12 -4.71
CA GLY A 235 19.54 -16.53 -4.41
C GLY A 235 18.44 -17.27 -3.66
N LEU A 236 17.39 -16.57 -3.19
CA LEU A 236 16.25 -17.24 -2.56
C LEU A 236 15.37 -17.98 -3.58
N PRO A 237 14.92 -19.22 -3.30
CA PRO A 237 13.95 -19.92 -4.13
C PRO A 237 12.64 -19.13 -4.31
N ASP A 238 11.91 -19.37 -5.40
CA ASP A 238 10.67 -18.62 -5.71
C ASP A 238 9.52 -18.86 -4.74
N ARG A 239 9.53 -20.01 -4.05
CA ARG A 239 8.56 -20.36 -3.02
C ARG A 239 8.79 -19.69 -1.66
N VAL A 240 9.91 -19.00 -1.47
CA VAL A 240 10.25 -18.38 -0.17
C VAL A 240 9.89 -16.90 -0.20
N HIS A 241 8.98 -16.51 0.70
CA HIS A 241 8.53 -15.14 0.88
C HIS A 241 9.03 -14.61 2.25
N PRO A 242 10.15 -13.85 2.30
CA PRO A 242 10.83 -13.48 3.55
C PRO A 242 9.94 -12.77 4.56
N PHE A 243 9.13 -11.82 4.09
CA PHE A 243 8.28 -11.01 4.97
C PHE A 243 6.90 -11.64 5.22
N SER A 244 6.60 -12.79 4.61
CA SER A 244 5.33 -13.47 4.88
C SER A 244 5.30 -13.98 6.32
N LYS A 245 4.22 -13.66 7.03
CA LYS A 245 3.93 -14.14 8.40
C LYS A 245 2.66 -15.00 8.43
N GLY A 246 2.27 -15.53 7.27
CA GLY A 246 1.02 -16.25 7.11
C GLY A 246 -0.11 -15.41 6.51
N ILE A 247 -1.06 -16.05 5.80
CA ILE A 247 -2.08 -15.36 4.98
C ILE A 247 -2.90 -14.39 5.84
N CYS A 248 -3.43 -14.86 6.97
CA CYS A 248 -4.29 -14.04 7.84
C CYS A 248 -3.53 -12.83 8.40
N ARG A 249 -2.29 -13.04 8.83
CA ARG A 249 -1.46 -11.98 9.42
C ARG A 249 -0.95 -11.00 8.37
N ASN A 250 -0.69 -11.46 7.15
CA ASN A 250 -0.33 -10.63 6.03
C ASN A 250 -1.49 -9.68 5.67
N ILE A 251 -2.71 -10.19 5.52
CA ILE A 251 -3.90 -9.37 5.22
C ILE A 251 -4.21 -8.40 6.37
N TYR A 252 -4.13 -8.86 7.63
CA TYR A 252 -4.30 -7.97 8.78
C TYR A 252 -3.28 -6.83 8.75
N SER A 253 -2.01 -7.14 8.51
CA SER A 253 -0.95 -6.14 8.47
C SER A 253 -1.09 -5.20 7.24
N PHE A 254 -1.58 -5.73 6.13
CA PHE A 254 -1.76 -4.98 4.89
C PHE A 254 -2.84 -3.90 5.01
N CYS A 255 -4.00 -4.23 5.61
CA CYS A 255 -5.14 -3.32 5.65
C CYS A 255 -5.44 -2.68 7.02
N PHE A 256 -5.06 -3.33 8.12
CA PHE A 256 -5.48 -2.93 9.46
C PHE A 256 -4.33 -2.60 10.39
N SER A 257 -3.08 -2.67 9.93
CA SER A 257 -1.94 -2.22 10.73
C SER A 257 -2.03 -0.70 10.94
N ARG A 258 -2.77 -0.31 12.00
CA ARG A 258 -2.73 1.02 12.60
C ARG A 258 -1.42 1.12 13.35
N GLU A 259 -0.30 1.03 12.65
CA GLU A 259 0.98 1.29 13.29
C GLU A 259 0.97 2.73 13.76
N LYS A 260 0.88 2.88 15.08
CA LYS A 260 1.19 4.13 15.78
C LYS A 260 2.70 4.35 15.63
N GLY A 261 3.14 4.73 14.43
CA GLY A 261 4.55 4.86 14.08
C GLY A 261 4.87 4.35 12.67
N PHE A 262 6.15 4.35 12.34
CA PHE A 262 6.69 3.71 11.15
C PHE A 262 7.42 2.44 11.62
N ASP A 263 6.74 1.30 11.72
CA ASP A 263 7.45 0.05 12.04
C ASP A 263 8.36 -0.29 10.86
N LEU A 264 9.63 -0.54 11.11
CA LEU A 264 10.57 -0.91 10.05
C LEU A 264 10.85 -2.39 10.20
N GLU A 265 10.41 -3.17 9.20
CA GLU A 265 10.55 -4.61 9.25
C GLU A 265 11.99 -5.01 8.93
N ALA A 266 12.62 -5.74 9.86
CA ALA A 266 13.95 -6.29 9.67
C ALA A 266 13.94 -7.40 8.61
N VAL A 267 15.03 -7.53 7.86
CA VAL A 267 15.27 -8.67 6.98
C VAL A 267 15.44 -9.91 7.87
N PRO A 268 14.66 -10.99 7.66
CA PRO A 268 14.85 -12.23 8.41
C PRO A 268 16.26 -12.80 8.23
N PRO A 269 16.85 -13.40 9.29
CA PRO A 269 18.15 -14.07 9.18
C PRO A 269 18.15 -15.16 8.12
N LEU A 270 19.31 -15.40 7.49
CA LEU A 270 19.45 -16.39 6.42
C LEU A 270 19.04 -17.80 6.89
N GLU A 271 19.40 -18.17 8.12
CA GLU A 271 19.01 -19.44 8.76
C GLU A 271 17.49 -19.65 8.80
N GLU A 272 16.73 -18.58 9.08
CA GLU A 272 15.27 -18.62 9.08
C GLU A 272 14.72 -18.81 7.65
N LEU A 273 15.32 -18.12 6.68
CA LEU A 273 14.95 -18.23 5.27
C LEU A 273 15.26 -19.62 4.70
N GLU A 274 16.40 -20.20 5.07
CA GLU A 274 16.77 -21.58 4.75
C GLU A 274 15.79 -22.59 5.37
N ALA A 275 15.43 -22.40 6.64
CA ALA A 275 14.44 -23.25 7.32
C ALA A 275 13.04 -23.17 6.69
N ARG A 276 12.68 -22.02 6.10
CA ARG A 276 11.44 -21.83 5.31
C ARG A 276 11.54 -22.42 3.90
N SER A 277 12.76 -22.60 3.38
CA SER A 277 12.99 -23.22 2.07
C SER A 277 12.92 -24.75 2.11
N ALA A 278 12.97 -25.35 3.31
CA ALA A 278 12.92 -26.80 3.51
C ALA A 278 11.60 -27.40 2.96
N PRO A 279 11.62 -28.63 2.39
CA PRO A 279 10.41 -29.32 1.96
C PRO A 279 9.45 -29.53 3.13
N TYR A 280 8.14 -29.36 2.88
CA TYR A 280 7.12 -29.66 3.87
C TYR A 280 7.12 -31.15 4.21
N THR A 281 7.06 -31.46 5.50
CA THR A 281 6.85 -32.82 6.00
C THR A 281 5.38 -33.04 6.34
N CYS A 282 4.94 -34.29 6.46
CA CYS A 282 3.58 -34.62 6.91
C CYS A 282 3.23 -34.01 8.29
N ARG A 283 4.24 -33.75 9.12
CA ARG A 283 4.09 -33.10 10.43
C ARG A 283 3.80 -31.60 10.30
N ASP A 284 4.37 -30.92 9.29
CA ASP A 284 4.15 -29.49 9.05
C ASP A 284 2.71 -29.17 8.61
N MET A 285 2.07 -30.11 7.89
CA MET A 285 0.64 -30.02 7.53
C MET A 285 -0.27 -30.08 8.77
N ILE A 286 0.10 -30.88 9.77
CA ILE A 286 -0.68 -31.04 11.01
C ILE A 286 -0.47 -29.84 11.95
N CYS A 287 0.71 -29.22 11.95
CA CYS A 287 1.08 -28.12 12.84
C CYS A 287 0.78 -26.71 12.29
N CYS A 288 0.05 -26.56 11.19
CA CYS A 288 -0.31 -25.26 10.58
C CYS A 288 0.90 -24.34 10.32
N ARG A 289 2.04 -24.89 9.92
CA ARG A 289 3.18 -24.07 9.45
C ARG A 289 2.88 -23.32 8.14
N CYS A 290 1.70 -23.57 7.55
CA CYS A 290 1.20 -22.99 6.31
C CYS A 290 0.37 -21.70 6.49
N CYS A 291 0.06 -21.29 7.73
CA CYS A 291 -0.92 -20.24 8.01
C CYS A 291 -0.34 -18.93 8.51
#